data_AF-A0A8J6NLQ8-F1
#
_entry.id   AF-A0A8J6NLQ8-F1
#
_cell.length_a   1.000
_cell.length_b   1.000
_cell.length_c   1.000
_cell.angle_alpha   90.00
_cell.angle_beta   90.00
_cell.angle_gamma   90.00
#
_symmetry.space_group_name_H-M   'P 1'
#
loop_
_entity.id
_entity.type
_entity.pdbx_description
1 polymer ?
#
loop_
_entity_poly.entity_id
_entity_poly.type
_entity_poly.pdbx_seq_one_letter_code
_entity_poly.pdbx_strand_id
1 'polypeptide(L)'
;MQELPNLFADDLSDRDRRIEYQYLEDVAIGSIDLLIARLTPDARRLLWVVTLANEPNTETMIKGVWSGGSLEDEKIEQIRQLLQIKDQLPQEVRKQLDGLPAEIRARLEQPQSHFATPPLPPLLLQLHHSGLLSKESSTPEETSSVYAFHELTKERIAAWMANHEAERNGSSEKKIWLAYGERYIDTFKQLLQSAGTAHGTRQPKPGGAPWPISFKPGSSSTWAHSPAG
;
A
#
# COMPACT_ATOMS: atom_id res chain seq x y z
N MET A 1 -39.04 20.08 7.95
CA MET A 1 -38.32 18.87 8.38
C MET A 1 -38.52 17.84 7.30
N GLN A 2 -37.45 17.37 6.65
CA GLN A 2 -37.54 16.22 5.74
C GLN A 2 -37.69 14.96 6.60
N GLU A 3 -38.71 14.14 6.33
CA GLU A 3 -38.83 12.81 6.93
C GLU A 3 -37.69 11.92 6.45
N LEU A 4 -37.12 11.13 7.37
CA LEU A 4 -36.08 10.15 7.05
C LEU A 4 -36.69 9.01 6.21
N PRO A 5 -36.04 8.56 5.12
CA PRO A 5 -36.53 7.43 4.35
C PRO A 5 -36.67 6.17 5.23
N ASN A 6 -37.69 5.36 4.98
CA ASN A 6 -37.81 4.06 5.63
C ASN A 6 -36.85 3.06 4.95
N LEU A 7 -35.60 3.01 5.43
CA LEU A 7 -34.45 2.35 4.78
C LEU A 7 -34.53 0.82 4.70
N PHE A 8 -35.55 0.17 5.29
CA PHE A 8 -35.61 -1.29 5.37
C PHE A 8 -37.02 -1.82 5.12
N ALA A 9 -37.83 -1.11 4.33
CA ALA A 9 -39.15 -1.62 3.94
C ALA A 9 -39.00 -2.74 2.88
N ASP A 10 -39.64 -3.89 3.12
CA ASP A 10 -39.54 -5.07 2.26
C ASP A 10 -40.19 -4.88 0.86
N ASP A 11 -41.00 -3.83 0.67
CA ASP A 11 -41.83 -3.59 -0.52
C ASP A 11 -41.54 -2.26 -1.25
N LEU A 12 -40.30 -1.76 -1.19
CA LEU A 12 -39.92 -0.53 -1.89
C LEU A 12 -40.05 -0.64 -3.41
N SER A 13 -40.62 0.41 -4.02
CA SER A 13 -40.60 0.59 -5.47
C SER A 13 -39.18 0.81 -5.99
N ASP A 14 -38.91 0.56 -7.28
CA ASP A 14 -37.58 0.81 -7.86
C ASP A 14 -37.13 2.27 -7.74
N ARG A 15 -38.07 3.21 -7.69
CA ARG A 15 -37.78 4.63 -7.43
C ARG A 15 -37.30 4.83 -6.00
N ASP A 16 -37.99 4.25 -5.03
CA ASP A 16 -37.68 4.42 -3.62
C ASP A 16 -36.37 3.71 -3.24
N ARG A 17 -36.07 2.55 -3.85
CA ARG A 17 -34.76 1.88 -3.71
C ARG A 17 -33.61 2.73 -4.21
N ARG A 18 -33.77 3.48 -5.31
CA ARG A 18 -32.71 4.39 -5.80
C ARG A 18 -32.47 5.54 -4.83
N ILE A 19 -33.55 6.07 -4.24
CA ILE A 19 -33.45 7.14 -3.22
C ILE A 19 -32.73 6.60 -1.98
N GLU A 20 -33.05 5.38 -1.55
CA GLU A 20 -32.37 4.71 -0.45
C GLU A 20 -30.88 4.52 -0.73
N TYR A 21 -30.51 3.97 -1.89
CA TYR A 21 -29.09 3.79 -2.24
C TYR A 21 -28.32 5.11 -2.28
N GLN A 22 -28.90 6.16 -2.86
CA GLN A 22 -28.28 7.49 -2.85
C GLN A 22 -28.08 7.99 -1.43
N TYR A 23 -29.08 7.83 -0.56
CA TYR A 23 -28.96 8.23 0.84
C TYR A 23 -27.85 7.47 1.56
N LEU A 24 -27.75 6.15 1.37
CA LEU A 24 -26.70 5.33 1.99
C LEU A 24 -25.31 5.71 1.47
N GLU A 25 -25.18 6.00 0.19
CA GLU A 25 -23.94 6.50 -0.42
C GLU A 25 -23.53 7.85 0.18
N ASP A 26 -24.47 8.81 0.27
CA ASP A 26 -24.21 10.13 0.86
C ASP A 26 -23.79 10.02 2.33
N VAL A 27 -24.43 9.13 3.10
CA VAL A 27 -24.08 8.87 4.50
C VAL A 27 -22.69 8.22 4.61
N ALA A 28 -22.36 7.28 3.72
CA ALA A 28 -21.04 6.64 3.69
C ALA A 28 -19.94 7.67 3.37
N ILE A 29 -20.14 8.50 2.35
CA ILE A 29 -19.24 9.59 1.99
C ILE A 29 -19.03 10.54 3.18
N GLY A 30 -20.13 11.04 3.76
CA GLY A 30 -20.07 11.97 4.90
C GLY A 30 -19.38 11.37 6.13
N SER A 31 -19.57 10.07 6.37
CA SER A 31 -18.91 9.35 7.47
C SER A 31 -17.40 9.25 7.26
N ILE A 32 -16.95 8.91 6.06
CA ILE A 32 -15.51 8.86 5.73
C ILE A 32 -14.88 10.24 5.80
N ASP A 33 -15.53 11.27 5.24
CA ASP A 33 -15.03 12.65 5.29
C ASP A 33 -14.86 13.14 6.74
N LEU A 34 -15.79 12.79 7.63
CA LEU A 34 -15.69 13.10 9.06
C LEU A 34 -14.52 12.38 9.72
N LEU A 35 -14.28 11.11 9.39
CA LEU A 35 -13.13 10.36 9.91
C LEU A 35 -11.81 10.96 9.43
N ILE A 36 -11.71 11.33 8.15
CA ILE A 36 -10.53 11.99 7.57
C ILE A 36 -10.27 13.34 8.25
N ALA A 37 -11.31 14.15 8.44
CA ALA A 37 -11.20 15.46 9.07
C ALA A 37 -10.66 15.38 10.52
N ARG A 38 -10.94 14.29 11.24
CA ARG A 38 -10.48 14.05 12.62
C ARG A 38 -9.03 13.56 12.73
N LEU A 39 -8.42 13.12 11.62
CA LEU A 39 -7.02 12.70 11.63
C LEU A 39 -6.08 13.90 11.88
N THR A 40 -4.85 13.60 12.28
CA THR A 40 -3.77 14.60 12.22
C THR A 40 -3.37 14.84 10.75
N PRO A 41 -2.79 16.01 10.41
CA PRO A 41 -2.30 16.26 9.05
C PRO A 41 -1.31 15.19 8.56
N ASP A 42 -0.41 14.74 9.44
CA ASP A 42 0.55 13.68 9.11
C ASP A 42 -0.13 12.31 8.89
N ALA A 43 -1.17 11.98 9.66
CA ALA A 43 -1.95 10.76 9.42
C ALA A 43 -2.75 10.83 8.12
N ARG A 44 -3.34 11.99 7.77
CA ARG A 44 -3.97 12.18 6.46
C ARG A 44 -2.96 12.03 5.33
N ARG A 45 -1.77 12.62 5.47
CA ARG A 45 -0.69 12.46 4.48
C ARG A 45 -0.28 11.00 4.34
N LEU A 46 -0.14 10.26 5.46
CA LEU A 46 0.17 8.84 5.42
C LEU A 46 -0.95 8.03 4.75
N LEU A 47 -2.21 8.31 5.08
CA LEU A 47 -3.35 7.64 4.45
C LEU A 47 -3.34 7.85 2.94
N TRP A 48 -3.12 9.09 2.49
CA TRP A 48 -2.97 9.40 1.07
C TRP A 48 -1.84 8.59 0.42
N VAL A 49 -0.65 8.57 1.04
CA VAL A 49 0.49 7.77 0.56
C VAL A 49 0.13 6.29 0.42
N VAL A 50 -0.49 5.70 1.45
CA VAL A 50 -0.89 4.29 1.45
C VAL A 50 -1.94 4.00 0.38
N THR A 51 -2.87 4.92 0.12
CA THR A 51 -3.93 4.73 -0.89
C THR A 51 -3.46 4.79 -2.34
N LEU A 52 -2.23 5.27 -2.58
CA LEU A 52 -1.60 5.31 -3.91
C LEU A 52 -0.84 4.03 -4.25
N ALA A 53 -0.74 3.10 -3.31
CA ALA A 53 -0.09 1.82 -3.50
C ALA A 53 -1.00 0.82 -4.23
N ASN A 54 -0.39 -0.17 -4.87
CA ASN A 54 -1.08 -1.37 -5.34
C ASN A 54 -1.02 -2.45 -4.25
N GLU A 55 -2.12 -3.17 -4.03
CA GLU A 55 -2.11 -4.27 -3.06
C GLU A 55 -1.13 -5.38 -3.46
N PRO A 56 -0.42 -6.00 -2.49
CA PRO A 56 -0.53 -5.82 -1.03
C PRO A 56 0.35 -4.68 -0.44
N ASN A 57 -0.15 -4.01 0.61
CA ASN A 57 0.58 -2.92 1.30
C ASN A 57 1.27 -3.40 2.57
N THR A 58 2.49 -3.91 2.44
CA THR A 58 3.27 -4.34 3.62
C THR A 58 3.81 -3.15 4.41
N GLU A 59 3.96 -3.31 5.73
CA GLU A 59 4.55 -2.27 6.59
C GLU A 59 5.92 -1.81 6.12
N THR A 60 6.76 -2.74 5.63
CA THR A 60 8.08 -2.45 5.09
C THR A 60 8.03 -1.54 3.86
N MET A 61 7.09 -1.80 2.94
CA MET A 61 6.91 -0.94 1.77
C MET A 61 6.41 0.45 2.15
N ILE A 62 5.43 0.52 3.05
CA ILE A 62 4.90 1.80 3.55
C ILE A 62 6.01 2.60 4.23
N LYS A 63 6.81 1.96 5.09
CA LYS A 63 7.95 2.61 5.77
C LYS A 63 8.93 3.20 4.78
N GLY A 64 9.26 2.45 3.73
CA GLY A 64 10.22 2.92 2.75
C GLY A 64 9.72 4.16 2.00
N VAL A 65 8.49 4.08 1.47
CA VAL A 65 7.88 5.22 0.75
C VAL A 65 7.68 6.42 1.67
N TRP A 66 7.24 6.21 2.91
CA TRP A 66 7.03 7.26 3.90
C TRP A 66 8.31 8.00 4.26
N SER A 67 9.45 7.30 4.34
CA SER A 67 10.74 7.92 4.62
C SER A 67 11.18 8.93 3.55
N GLY A 68 10.62 8.83 2.34
CA GLY A 68 10.91 9.71 1.21
C GLY A 68 12.25 9.44 0.52
N GLY A 69 13.00 8.42 0.97
CA GLY A 69 14.25 7.97 0.36
C GLY A 69 14.03 7.09 -0.88
N SER A 70 15.02 7.11 -1.79
CA SER A 70 15.07 6.13 -2.87
C SER A 70 15.34 4.73 -2.31
N LEU A 71 14.93 3.68 -3.03
CA LEU A 71 15.25 2.31 -2.62
C LEU A 71 16.78 2.09 -2.52
N GLU A 72 17.54 2.80 -3.34
CA GLU A 72 19.00 2.71 -3.30
C GLU A 72 19.58 3.33 -2.03
N ASP A 73 19.07 4.49 -1.59
CA ASP A 73 19.48 5.12 -0.32
C ASP A 73 19.17 4.21 0.87
N GLU A 74 18.03 3.51 0.84
CA GLU A 74 17.68 2.52 1.86
C GLU A 74 18.67 1.36 1.90
N LYS A 75 19.09 0.85 0.74
CA LYS A 75 20.10 -0.22 0.65
C LYS A 75 21.46 0.25 1.15
N ILE A 76 21.87 1.47 0.80
CA ILE A 76 23.10 2.09 1.33
C ILE A 76 23.03 2.18 2.85
N GLU A 77 21.89 2.58 3.40
CA GLU A 77 21.72 2.67 4.85
C GLU A 77 21.73 1.31 5.53
N GLN A 78 21.09 0.30 4.94
CA GLN A 78 21.14 -1.07 5.43
C GLN A 78 22.59 -1.59 5.44
N ILE A 79 23.36 -1.34 4.39
CA ILE A 79 24.78 -1.70 4.35
C ILE A 79 25.57 -0.97 5.44
N ARG A 80 25.30 0.32 5.65
CA ARG A 80 25.93 1.12 6.71
C ARG A 80 25.66 0.51 8.10
N GLN A 81 24.43 0.09 8.36
CA GLN A 81 24.06 -0.59 9.62
C GLN A 81 24.74 -1.95 9.77
N LEU A 82 24.81 -2.75 8.70
CA LEU A 82 25.54 -4.03 8.72
C LEU A 82 27.03 -3.82 9.00
N LEU A 83 27.64 -2.77 8.46
CA LEU A 83 29.04 -2.44 8.72
C LEU A 83 29.30 -2.10 10.20
N GLN A 84 28.33 -1.54 10.93
CA GLN A 84 28.46 -1.28 12.37
C GLN A 84 28.54 -2.57 13.20
N ILE A 85 27.94 -3.66 12.73
CA ILE A 85 27.94 -4.97 13.40
C ILE A 85 28.80 -6.01 12.68
N LYS A 86 29.67 -5.59 11.77
CA LYS A 86 30.40 -6.48 10.84
C LYS A 86 31.11 -7.64 11.52
N ASP A 87 31.74 -7.38 12.67
CA ASP A 87 32.50 -8.38 13.43
C ASP A 87 31.62 -9.44 14.12
N GLN A 88 30.30 -9.27 14.10
CA GLN A 88 29.31 -10.20 14.63
C GLN A 88 28.59 -10.99 13.52
N LEU A 89 28.79 -10.63 12.25
CA LEU A 89 28.11 -11.27 11.11
C LEU A 89 28.76 -12.62 10.72
N PRO A 90 28.04 -13.51 10.02
CA PRO A 90 28.62 -14.72 9.43
C PRO A 90 29.77 -14.39 8.46
N GLN A 91 30.77 -15.27 8.35
CA GLN A 91 31.98 -15.04 7.53
C GLN A 91 31.66 -14.74 6.06
N GLU A 92 30.63 -15.38 5.50
CA GLU A 92 30.20 -15.16 4.11
C GLU A 92 29.74 -13.71 3.89
N VAL A 93 28.92 -13.18 4.82
CA VAL A 93 28.44 -11.80 4.77
C VAL A 93 29.60 -10.82 4.94
N ARG A 94 30.59 -11.13 5.78
CA ARG A 94 31.80 -10.28 5.93
C ARG A 94 32.57 -10.17 4.62
N LYS A 95 32.80 -11.30 3.93
CA LYS A 95 33.48 -11.32 2.63
C LYS A 95 32.72 -10.50 1.57
N GLN A 96 31.40 -10.57 1.57
CA GLN A 96 30.56 -9.76 0.68
C GLN A 96 30.69 -8.25 0.99
N LEU A 97 30.72 -7.88 2.28
CA LEU A 97 30.94 -6.50 2.71
C LEU A 97 32.35 -5.99 2.40
N ASP A 98 33.37 -6.86 2.42
CA ASP A 98 34.73 -6.51 1.98
C ASP A 98 34.82 -6.28 0.47
N GLY A 99 33.98 -6.98 -0.30
CA GLY A 99 33.89 -6.92 -1.76
C GLY A 99 33.03 -5.79 -2.33
N LEU A 100 32.59 -4.82 -1.53
CA LEU A 100 31.68 -3.77 -1.98
C LEU A 100 32.28 -2.95 -3.15
N PRO A 101 31.50 -2.65 -4.21
CA PRO A 101 31.95 -1.79 -5.30
C PRO A 101 32.41 -0.41 -4.83
N ALA A 102 33.32 0.22 -5.58
CA ALA A 102 33.84 1.55 -5.25
C ALA A 102 32.75 2.63 -5.19
N GLU A 103 31.75 2.54 -6.06
CA GLU A 103 30.59 3.44 -6.10
C GLU A 103 29.77 3.40 -4.80
N ILE A 104 29.51 2.19 -4.29
CA ILE A 104 28.79 1.99 -3.02
C ILE A 104 29.61 2.52 -1.85
N ARG A 105 30.92 2.27 -1.83
CA ARG A 105 31.82 2.83 -0.81
C ARG A 105 31.81 4.36 -0.80
N ALA A 106 31.90 4.99 -1.97
CA ALA A 106 31.83 6.44 -2.08
C ALA A 106 30.51 7.02 -1.55
N ARG A 107 29.37 6.34 -1.79
CA ARG A 107 28.07 6.75 -1.22
C ARG A 107 27.97 6.52 0.29
N LEU A 108 28.60 5.48 0.83
CA LEU A 108 28.62 5.21 2.27
C LEU A 108 29.33 6.32 3.06
N GLU A 109 30.33 6.97 2.46
CA GLU A 109 31.08 8.10 3.03
C GLU A 109 30.31 9.43 3.01
N GLN A 110 29.25 9.54 2.19
CA GLN A 110 28.45 10.76 2.12
C GLN A 110 27.56 10.91 3.38
N PRO A 111 27.44 12.13 3.92
CA PRO A 111 26.59 12.40 5.09
C PRO A 111 25.11 12.16 4.76
N GLN A 112 24.37 11.59 5.72
CA GLN A 112 22.97 11.25 5.53
C GLN A 112 22.10 12.51 5.38
N SER A 113 21.25 12.53 4.36
CA SER A 113 20.19 13.52 4.22
C SER A 113 18.96 13.01 4.98
N HIS A 114 18.83 13.40 6.25
CA HIS A 114 17.62 13.14 7.00
C HIS A 114 16.64 14.29 6.83
N PHE A 115 15.54 14.05 6.10
CA PHE A 115 14.33 14.81 6.36
C PHE A 115 13.68 14.26 7.63
N ALA A 116 13.26 15.14 8.53
CA ALA A 116 12.56 14.75 9.74
C ALA A 116 11.15 14.26 9.38
N THR A 117 11.03 12.97 9.10
CA THR A 117 9.75 12.32 8.81
C THR A 117 9.10 11.89 10.14
N PRO A 118 7.79 12.17 10.36
CA PRO A 118 7.09 11.72 11.57
C PRO A 118 7.17 10.20 11.75
N PRO A 119 7.19 9.69 13.00
CA PRO A 119 7.30 8.27 13.26
C PRO A 119 6.09 7.52 12.68
N LEU A 120 6.36 6.47 11.91
CA LEU A 120 5.33 5.68 11.24
C LEU A 120 4.39 4.91 12.20
N PRO A 121 4.87 4.23 13.26
CA PRO A 121 4.00 3.36 14.05
C PRO A 121 2.81 4.08 14.73
N PRO A 122 2.98 5.27 15.34
CA PRO A 122 1.84 6.03 15.88
C PRO A 122 0.80 6.42 14.81
N LEU A 123 1.25 6.72 13.59
CA LEU A 123 0.36 7.10 12.49
C LEU A 123 -0.45 5.90 11.99
N LEU A 124 0.19 4.74 11.79
CA LEU A 124 -0.50 3.51 11.43
C LEU A 124 -1.53 3.10 12.48
N LEU A 125 -1.19 3.26 13.77
CA LEU A 125 -2.12 3.01 14.87
C LEU A 125 -3.32 3.96 14.84
N GLN A 126 -3.10 5.25 14.57
CA GLN A 126 -4.19 6.22 14.43
C GLN A 126 -5.12 5.86 13.25
N LEU A 127 -4.55 5.53 12.09
CA LEU A 127 -5.32 5.12 10.92
C LEU A 127 -6.12 3.84 11.18
N HIS A 128 -5.51 2.88 11.88
CA HIS A 128 -6.20 1.65 12.27
C HIS A 128 -7.37 1.90 13.22
N HIS A 129 -7.14 2.67 14.30
CA HIS A 129 -8.20 3.00 15.26
C HIS A 129 -9.32 3.86 14.65
N SER A 130 -9.04 4.61 13.59
CA SER A 130 -10.07 5.37 12.87
C SER A 130 -10.97 4.50 11.98
N GLY A 131 -10.59 3.24 11.72
CA GLY A 131 -11.28 2.36 10.78
C GLY A 131 -11.00 2.66 9.30
N LEU A 132 -10.16 3.65 8.99
CA LEU A 132 -9.78 4.00 7.62
C LEU A 132 -8.70 3.06 7.04
N LEU A 133 -8.04 2.28 7.90
CA LEU A 133 -7.02 1.30 7.53
C LEU A 133 -7.20 0.00 8.32
N SER A 134 -7.35 -1.11 7.62
CA SER A 134 -7.40 -2.44 8.21
C SER A 134 -6.00 -3.03 8.27
N LYS A 135 -5.63 -3.59 9.42
CA LYS A 135 -4.40 -4.36 9.60
C LYS A 135 -4.74 -5.83 9.47
N GLU A 136 -4.34 -6.45 8.37
CA GLU A 136 -4.47 -7.89 8.19
C GLU A 136 -3.30 -8.56 8.90
N SER A 137 -3.62 -9.39 9.90
CA SER A 137 -2.61 -10.17 10.61
C SER A 137 -2.05 -11.20 9.65
N SER A 138 -0.79 -11.02 9.32
CA SER A 138 0.04 -12.04 8.72
C SER A 138 0.03 -13.26 9.64
N THR A 139 0.02 -14.45 9.06
CA THR A 139 0.09 -15.70 9.82
C THR A 139 1.30 -15.71 10.76
N PRO A 140 1.37 -16.56 11.80
CA PRO A 140 2.52 -16.59 12.73
C PRO A 140 3.90 -16.77 12.06
N GLU A 141 3.91 -17.22 10.81
CA GLU A 141 5.11 -17.43 9.98
C GLU A 141 5.50 -16.18 9.15
N GLU A 142 4.60 -15.21 8.99
CA GLU A 142 4.83 -14.00 8.21
C GLU A 142 5.27 -12.83 9.09
N THR A 143 6.42 -12.25 8.77
CA THR A 143 7.11 -11.27 9.62
C THR A 143 6.65 -9.82 9.41
N SER A 144 5.77 -9.55 8.44
CA SER A 144 5.33 -8.18 8.13
C SER A 144 3.82 -8.07 7.98
N SER A 145 3.21 -7.14 8.73
CA SER A 145 1.78 -6.82 8.61
C SER A 145 1.42 -6.26 7.24
N VAL A 146 0.25 -6.67 6.73
CA VAL A 146 -0.35 -6.15 5.50
C VAL A 146 -1.48 -5.20 5.88
N TYR A 147 -1.60 -4.10 5.15
CA TYR A 147 -2.65 -3.11 5.36
C TYR A 147 -3.56 -3.01 4.15
N ALA A 148 -4.87 -2.91 4.41
CA ALA A 148 -5.91 -2.76 3.40
C ALA A 148 -6.80 -1.56 3.72
N PHE A 149 -7.45 -1.00 2.71
CA PHE A 149 -8.40 0.10 2.85
C PHE A 149 -9.55 -0.07 1.86
N HIS A 150 -10.68 0.58 2.13
CA HIS A 150 -11.80 0.59 1.19
C HIS A 150 -11.55 1.61 0.07
N GLU A 151 -11.95 1.31 -1.18
CA GLU A 151 -11.76 2.22 -2.33
C GLU A 151 -12.37 3.61 -2.11
N LEU A 152 -13.50 3.70 -1.40
CA LEU A 152 -14.08 4.99 -1.01
C LEU A 152 -13.08 5.82 -0.18
N THR A 153 -12.32 5.22 0.75
CA THR A 153 -11.30 5.93 1.52
C THR A 153 -10.25 6.57 0.62
N LYS A 154 -9.81 5.86 -0.42
CA LYS A 154 -8.86 6.35 -1.42
C LYS A 154 -9.42 7.54 -2.20
N GLU A 155 -10.65 7.44 -2.67
CA GLU A 155 -11.31 8.56 -3.37
C GLU A 155 -11.40 9.80 -2.47
N ARG A 156 -11.88 9.61 -1.23
CA ARG A 156 -12.10 10.72 -0.30
C ARG A 156 -10.80 11.38 0.14
N ILE A 157 -9.74 10.61 0.42
CA ILE A 157 -8.46 11.20 0.80
C ILE A 157 -7.77 11.89 -0.38
N ALA A 158 -7.94 11.40 -1.62
CA ALA A 158 -7.45 12.08 -2.81
C ALA A 158 -8.15 13.44 -3.00
N ALA A 159 -9.48 13.47 -2.85
CA ALA A 159 -10.26 14.71 -2.89
C ALA A 159 -9.84 15.68 -1.78
N TRP A 160 -9.62 15.19 -0.56
CA TRP A 160 -9.09 16.00 0.53
C TRP A 160 -7.73 16.62 0.17
N MET A 161 -6.78 15.82 -0.32
CA MET A 161 -5.44 16.26 -0.65
C MET A 161 -5.38 17.20 -1.85
N ALA A 162 -6.34 17.13 -2.78
CA ALA A 162 -6.50 18.13 -3.85
C ALA A 162 -6.87 19.51 -3.30
N ASN A 163 -7.66 19.56 -2.21
CA ASN A 163 -8.07 20.81 -1.57
C ASN A 163 -7.08 21.30 -0.49
N HIS A 164 -6.14 20.46 -0.06
CA HIS A 164 -5.20 20.75 1.03
C HIS A 164 -3.75 20.46 0.62
N GLU A 165 -3.27 21.07 -0.48
CA GLU A 165 -1.95 20.79 -1.03
C GLU A 165 -0.79 20.99 -0.04
N ALA A 166 -0.93 21.92 0.90
CA ALA A 166 0.07 22.15 1.95
C ALA A 166 0.31 20.91 2.83
N GLU A 167 -0.71 20.07 3.04
CA GLU A 167 -0.59 18.83 3.83
C GLU A 167 0.24 17.76 3.11
N ARG A 168 0.46 17.87 1.79
CA ARG A 168 1.29 16.94 1.02
C ARG A 168 2.78 17.06 1.36
N ASN A 169 3.19 18.14 2.03
CA ASN A 169 4.58 18.40 2.43
C ASN A 169 5.58 18.28 1.26
N GLY A 170 5.20 18.86 0.11
CA GLY A 170 6.01 18.85 -1.12
C GLY A 170 6.04 17.52 -1.88
N SER A 171 5.35 16.47 -1.40
CA SER A 171 5.20 15.22 -2.15
C SER A 171 4.17 15.35 -3.27
N SER A 172 4.46 14.74 -4.42
CA SER A 172 3.52 14.57 -5.53
C SER A 172 3.13 13.11 -5.69
N GLU A 173 1.97 12.83 -6.27
CA GLU A 173 1.54 11.47 -6.60
C GLU A 173 2.59 10.74 -7.43
N LYS A 174 3.14 11.42 -8.44
CA LYS A 174 4.21 10.87 -9.29
C LYS A 174 5.42 10.43 -8.47
N LYS A 175 5.85 11.21 -7.47
CA LYS A 175 6.98 10.85 -6.60
C LYS A 175 6.65 9.60 -5.77
N ILE A 176 5.44 9.54 -5.22
CA ILE A 176 4.96 8.41 -4.41
C ILE A 176 4.87 7.13 -5.27
N TRP A 177 4.32 7.23 -6.49
CA TRP A 177 4.24 6.12 -7.43
C TRP A 177 5.59 5.60 -7.87
N LEU A 178 6.56 6.47 -8.15
CA LEU A 178 7.92 6.05 -8.47
C LEU A 178 8.54 5.29 -7.29
N ALA A 179 8.36 5.79 -6.07
CA ALA A 179 8.86 5.13 -4.86
C ALA A 179 8.24 3.74 -4.66
N TYR A 180 6.92 3.59 -4.87
CA TYR A 180 6.28 2.28 -4.85
C TYR A 180 6.76 1.38 -6.00
N GLY A 181 6.86 1.91 -7.21
CA GLY A 181 7.30 1.19 -8.41
C GLY A 181 8.69 0.57 -8.25
N GLU A 182 9.65 1.33 -7.71
CA GLU A 182 10.99 0.82 -7.40
C GLU A 182 10.94 -0.41 -6.49
N ARG A 183 10.09 -0.37 -5.46
CA ARG A 183 9.94 -1.44 -4.46
C ARG A 183 9.22 -2.66 -5.05
N TYR A 184 8.17 -2.48 -5.85
CA TYR A 184 7.53 -3.59 -6.55
C TYR A 184 8.49 -4.30 -7.50
N ILE A 185 9.30 -3.55 -8.26
CA ILE A 185 10.30 -4.13 -9.17
C ILE A 185 11.33 -4.94 -8.38
N ASP A 186 11.77 -4.44 -7.23
CA ASP A 186 12.73 -5.14 -6.38
C ASP A 186 12.15 -6.43 -5.79
N THR A 187 10.95 -6.38 -5.20
CA THR A 187 10.25 -7.57 -4.69
C THR A 187 10.03 -8.60 -5.80
N PHE A 188 9.63 -8.16 -7.00
CA PHE A 188 9.47 -9.06 -8.14
C PHE A 188 10.78 -9.73 -8.57
N LYS A 189 11.90 -8.98 -8.60
CA LYS A 189 13.23 -9.54 -8.89
C LYS A 189 13.66 -10.58 -7.85
N GLN A 190 13.43 -10.32 -6.57
CA GLN A 190 13.72 -11.27 -5.49
C GLN A 190 12.91 -12.56 -5.64
N LEU A 191 11.62 -12.45 -5.98
CA LEU A 191 10.76 -13.60 -6.26
C LEU A 191 11.29 -14.44 -7.43
N LEU A 192 11.66 -13.81 -8.55
CA LEU A 192 12.26 -14.53 -9.70
C LEU A 192 13.55 -15.27 -9.33
N GLN A 193 14.41 -14.65 -8.51
CA GLN A 193 15.65 -15.27 -8.04
C GLN A 193 15.38 -16.48 -7.15
N SER A 194 14.43 -16.36 -6.21
CA SER A 194 14.03 -17.46 -5.31
C SER A 194 13.37 -18.63 -6.06
N ALA A 195 12.56 -18.36 -7.08
CA ALA A 195 11.92 -19.37 -7.92
C ALA A 195 12.94 -20.08 -8.85
N GLY A 196 13.93 -19.35 -9.36
CA GLY A 196 15.04 -19.91 -10.14
C GLY A 196 15.95 -20.84 -9.33
N THR A 197 16.11 -20.61 -8.02
CA THR A 197 16.86 -21.50 -7.12
C THR A 197 16.09 -22.76 -6.68
N ALA A 198 14.77 -22.83 -6.93
CA ALA A 198 13.92 -23.95 -6.50
C ALA A 198 13.77 -25.08 -7.53
N HIS A 199 14.47 -25.03 -8.67
CA HIS A 199 14.51 -26.13 -9.66
C HIS A 199 15.53 -27.23 -9.28
N GLY A 200 15.35 -27.79 -8.08
CA GLY A 200 16.01 -29.00 -7.59
C GLY A 200 14.98 -29.92 -6.93
N THR A 201 14.28 -30.71 -7.74
CA THR A 201 13.42 -31.85 -7.37
C THR A 201 12.45 -31.65 -6.19
N ARG A 202 11.24 -31.17 -6.49
CA ARG A 202 10.02 -31.62 -5.79
C ARG A 202 8.97 -31.99 -6.82
N GLN A 203 8.63 -33.29 -6.88
CA GLN A 203 7.41 -33.73 -7.54
C GLN A 203 6.21 -33.02 -6.90
N PRO A 204 5.24 -32.52 -7.70
CA PRO A 204 4.03 -31.94 -7.15
C PRO A 204 3.18 -33.05 -6.50
N LYS A 205 2.94 -32.92 -5.18
CA LYS A 205 1.85 -33.65 -4.54
C LYS A 205 0.53 -33.10 -5.11
N PRO A 206 -0.39 -33.96 -5.59
CA PRO A 206 -1.70 -33.50 -6.03
C PRO A 206 -2.51 -33.11 -4.78
N GLY A 207 -2.89 -31.84 -4.68
CA GLY A 207 -3.85 -31.40 -3.63
C GLY A 207 -3.54 -30.10 -2.90
N GLY A 208 -2.53 -29.32 -3.27
CA GLY A 208 -2.27 -28.00 -2.68
C GLY A 208 -2.18 -26.92 -3.74
N ALA A 209 -3.30 -26.28 -4.07
CA ALA A 209 -3.30 -25.10 -4.94
C ALA A 209 -2.61 -23.93 -4.22
N PRO A 210 -1.57 -23.31 -4.80
CA PRO A 210 -0.97 -22.11 -4.25
C PRO A 210 -1.75 -20.90 -4.79
N TRP A 211 -2.93 -20.67 -4.22
CA TRP A 211 -3.86 -19.52 -4.42
C TRP A 211 -4.28 -19.14 -5.87
N PRO A 212 -5.55 -18.74 -6.08
CA PRO A 212 -6.04 -18.32 -7.38
C PRO A 212 -5.83 -16.81 -7.57
N ILE A 213 -5.01 -16.42 -8.54
CA ILE A 213 -5.12 -15.08 -9.14
C ILE A 213 -6.40 -15.11 -9.99
N SER A 214 -7.54 -14.72 -9.42
CA SER A 214 -8.75 -14.47 -10.19
C SER A 214 -8.66 -13.09 -10.83
N PHE A 215 -7.97 -13.03 -11.96
CA PHE A 215 -8.12 -11.95 -12.92
C PHE A 215 -9.50 -12.13 -13.58
N LYS A 216 -10.48 -11.28 -13.24
CA LYS A 216 -11.70 -11.14 -14.05
C LYS A 216 -11.42 -10.08 -15.13
N PRO A 217 -11.20 -10.44 -16.41
CA PRO A 217 -11.33 -9.47 -17.48
C PRO A 217 -12.79 -9.00 -17.56
N GLY A 218 -12.97 -7.69 -17.68
CA GLY A 218 -14.28 -7.04 -17.68
C GLY A 218 -15.25 -7.69 -18.67
N SER A 219 -16.48 -7.90 -18.20
CA SER A 219 -17.60 -8.27 -19.05
C SER A 219 -17.98 -7.09 -19.94
N SER A 220 -17.41 -7.03 -21.14
CA SER A 220 -18.04 -6.30 -22.24
C SER A 220 -19.22 -7.12 -22.73
N SER A 221 -20.42 -6.81 -22.25
CA SER A 221 -21.66 -7.33 -22.83
C SER A 221 -21.98 -6.60 -24.12
N THR A 222 -22.01 -7.40 -25.18
CA THR A 222 -22.47 -7.17 -26.55
C THR A 222 -23.83 -6.49 -26.66
N TRP A 223 -23.95 -5.55 -27.60
CA TRP A 223 -25.19 -5.33 -28.35
C TRP A 223 -24.88 -5.49 -29.84
N ALA A 224 -25.17 -6.68 -30.37
CA ALA A 224 -25.22 -6.92 -31.81
C ALA A 224 -26.69 -6.84 -32.25
N HIS A 225 -26.98 -5.90 -33.14
CA HIS A 225 -28.22 -5.82 -33.88
C HIS A 225 -28.32 -6.99 -34.86
N SER A 226 -29.41 -7.76 -34.79
CA SER A 226 -29.90 -8.56 -35.91
C SER A 226 -30.98 -7.76 -36.65
N PRO A 227 -30.89 -7.60 -37.98
CA PRO A 227 -32.01 -7.14 -38.78
C PRO A 227 -32.86 -8.33 -39.22
N ALA A 228 -34.17 -8.22 -39.02
CA ALA A 228 -35.18 -8.99 -39.74
C ALA A 228 -36.24 -8.00 -40.22
N GLY A 229 -36.36 -7.87 -41.54
CA GLY A 229 -37.21 -6.92 -42.25
C GLY A 229 -36.68 -6.67 -43.65
#